data_AF-A0A0B2VPR2-F1
#
_entry.id   AF-A0A0B2VPR2-F1
#
_cell.length_a   1.000
_cell.length_b   1.000
_cell.length_c   1.000
_cell.angle_alpha   90.00
_cell.angle_beta   90.00
_cell.angle_gamma   90.00
#
_symmetry.space_group_name_H-M   'P 1'
#
loop_
_entity.id
_entity.type
_entity.pdbx_description
1 polymer ?
#
loop_
_entity_poly.entity_id
_entity_poly.type
_entity_poly.pdbx_seq_one_letter_code
_entity_poly.pdbx_strand_id
1 'polypeptide(L)'
;MSSTANASMWTAVSYLIMERVSNGMIREVFGAFIGISMVYYFTGWKLLYSLIIVGINILLLTFVKNGRLPLYSFFLTFMYLGVLRVIHLFGLPPLIAHANAVQLIMTLRLVGLSFEVEDSRRKHAFKYDQARVRFIVEPNWWRTFFYAYNFPGLFTGPYYTYAMHRDVVDNNDVMEISVWSEVRWRLWNLAWALPAFIILVYAFPLQVSF
;
A
#
# COMPACT_ATOMS: atom_id res chain seq x y z
N MET A 1 3.12 -5.85 49.39
CA MET A 1 1.82 -5.37 48.88
C MET A 1 1.92 -4.24 47.86
N SER A 2 3.06 -3.54 47.69
CA SER A 2 3.20 -2.46 46.69
C SER A 2 3.57 -2.91 45.27
N SER A 3 4.17 -4.09 45.10
CA SER A 3 4.65 -4.57 43.78
C SER A 3 3.51 -4.98 42.83
N THR A 4 2.42 -5.56 43.36
CA THR A 4 1.25 -5.99 42.57
C THR A 4 0.43 -4.81 42.04
N ALA A 5 0.38 -3.70 42.78
CA ALA A 5 -0.32 -2.48 42.38
C ALA A 5 0.37 -1.78 41.19
N ASN A 6 1.70 -1.77 41.17
CA ASN A 6 2.47 -1.24 40.04
C ASN A 6 2.25 -2.11 38.80
N ALA A 7 2.30 -3.44 38.92
CA ALA A 7 2.06 -4.35 37.79
C ALA A 7 0.66 -4.17 37.17
N SER A 8 -0.39 -4.03 37.99
CA SER A 8 -1.74 -3.74 37.50
C SER A 8 -1.89 -2.35 36.87
N MET A 9 -1.13 -1.37 37.35
CA MET A 9 -1.09 -0.02 36.78
C MET A 9 -0.39 -0.02 35.42
N TRP A 10 0.73 -0.74 35.27
CA TRP A 10 1.42 -0.90 33.99
C TRP A 10 0.57 -1.64 32.96
N THR A 11 -0.21 -2.66 33.37
CA THR A 11 -1.14 -3.36 32.46
C THR A 11 -2.34 -2.51 32.07
N ALA A 12 -2.86 -1.67 32.98
CA ALA A 12 -3.94 -0.74 32.68
C ALA A 12 -3.47 0.39 31.77
N VAL A 13 -2.26 0.92 32.01
CA VAL A 13 -1.62 1.92 31.15
C VAL A 13 -1.30 1.31 29.77
N SER A 14 -0.81 0.07 29.69
CA SER A 14 -0.58 -0.58 28.40
C SER A 14 -1.88 -0.85 27.65
N TYR A 15 -2.95 -1.24 28.35
CA TYR A 15 -4.28 -1.40 27.76
C TYR A 15 -4.84 -0.07 27.25
N LEU A 16 -4.76 1.01 28.04
CA LEU A 16 -5.19 2.34 27.63
C LEU A 16 -4.35 2.90 26.48
N ILE A 17 -3.04 2.60 26.43
CA ILE A 17 -2.18 2.94 25.30
C ILE A 17 -2.57 2.11 24.07
N MET A 18 -2.87 0.82 24.21
CA MET A 18 -3.37 -0.03 23.12
C MET A 18 -4.74 0.44 22.62
N GLU A 19 -5.63 0.87 23.50
CA GLU A 19 -6.94 1.44 23.17
C GLU A 19 -6.79 2.83 22.52
N ARG A 20 -5.82 3.64 22.98
CA ARG A 20 -5.47 4.92 22.33
C ARG A 20 -4.88 4.68 20.93
N VAL A 21 -4.04 3.66 20.77
CA VAL A 21 -3.51 3.18 19.48
C VAL A 21 -4.61 2.52 18.63
N SER A 22 -5.69 2.03 19.24
CA SER A 22 -6.89 1.55 18.54
C SER A 22 -7.64 2.67 17.82
N ASN A 23 -7.30 3.93 18.06
CA ASN A 23 -7.80 5.01 17.24
C ASN A 23 -7.20 4.85 15.83
N GLY A 24 -8.00 4.34 14.88
CA GLY A 24 -7.54 3.94 13.55
C GLY A 24 -6.66 4.97 12.85
N MET A 25 -6.94 6.26 13.09
CA MET A 25 -6.13 7.38 12.60
C MET A 25 -4.66 7.35 13.03
N ILE A 26 -4.36 6.94 14.27
CA ILE A 26 -2.98 6.84 14.77
C ILE A 26 -2.24 5.73 14.02
N ARG A 27 -2.85 4.56 13.83
CA ARG A 27 -2.26 3.46 13.05
C ARG A 27 -2.02 3.85 11.60
N GLU A 28 -2.96 4.58 10.99
CA GLU A 28 -2.85 5.11 9.63
C GLU A 28 -1.67 6.10 9.51
N VAL A 29 -1.54 7.04 10.45
CA VAL A 29 -0.45 8.04 10.46
C VAL A 29 0.91 7.39 10.72
N PHE A 30 1.02 6.48 11.69
CA PHE A 30 2.28 5.77 11.96
C PHE A 30 2.69 4.88 10.77
N GLY A 31 1.74 4.15 10.16
CA GLY A 31 2.00 3.32 8.99
C GLY A 31 2.46 4.13 7.78
N ALA A 32 1.86 5.29 7.54
CA ALA A 32 2.30 6.23 6.51
C ALA A 32 3.68 6.85 6.84
N PHE A 33 3.92 7.22 8.09
CA PHE A 33 5.21 7.80 8.50
C PHE A 33 6.38 6.82 8.32
N ILE A 34 6.19 5.55 8.72
CA ILE A 34 7.17 4.48 8.49
C ILE A 34 7.40 4.29 6.99
N GLY A 35 6.33 4.25 6.19
CA GLY A 35 6.45 4.08 4.75
C GLY A 35 7.16 5.25 4.06
N ILE A 36 6.85 6.51 4.41
CA ILE A 36 7.56 7.70 3.90
C ILE A 36 9.04 7.63 4.27
N SER A 37 9.35 7.34 5.53
CA SER A 37 10.72 7.24 6.02
C SER A 37 11.51 6.17 5.24
N MET A 38 10.86 5.06 4.90
CA MET A 38 11.48 3.97 4.17
C MET A 38 11.64 4.28 2.67
N VAL A 39 10.65 4.91 2.03
CA VAL A 39 10.79 5.42 0.65
C VAL A 39 11.93 6.42 0.58
N TYR A 40 12.04 7.31 1.57
CA TYR A 40 13.11 8.28 1.68
C TYR A 40 14.48 7.59 1.79
N TYR A 41 14.59 6.55 2.62
CA TYR A 41 15.82 5.75 2.74
C TYR A 41 16.24 5.09 1.43
N PHE A 42 15.31 4.50 0.67
CA PHE A 42 15.63 3.80 -0.58
C PHE A 42 15.84 4.74 -1.78
N THR A 43 15.11 5.84 -1.83
CA THR A 43 14.96 6.67 -3.05
C THR A 43 15.63 8.03 -2.91
N GLY A 44 15.92 8.47 -1.69
CA GLY A 44 16.50 9.78 -1.38
C GLY A 44 15.67 10.93 -1.94
N TRP A 45 16.37 11.91 -2.55
CA TRP A 45 15.76 13.12 -3.15
C TRP A 45 14.76 12.82 -4.28
N LYS A 46 14.83 11.62 -4.89
CA LYS A 46 13.92 11.22 -5.97
C LYS A 46 12.49 10.94 -5.44
N LEU A 47 12.27 10.92 -4.12
CA LEU A 47 10.94 10.83 -3.48
C LEU A 47 10.01 11.95 -3.95
N LEU A 48 10.55 13.14 -4.26
CA LEU A 48 9.76 14.27 -4.76
C LEU A 48 9.01 13.94 -6.06
N TYR A 49 9.62 13.19 -6.97
CA TYR A 49 8.95 12.75 -8.20
C TYR A 49 7.75 11.83 -7.91
N SER A 50 7.84 11.00 -6.87
CA SER A 50 6.73 10.16 -6.43
C SER A 50 5.62 10.98 -5.78
N LEU A 51 5.99 12.01 -5.01
CA LEU A 51 5.04 12.88 -4.33
C LEU A 51 4.22 13.74 -5.31
N ILE A 52 4.85 14.20 -6.40
CA ILE A 52 4.18 14.91 -7.49
C ILE A 52 3.09 14.04 -8.11
N ILE A 53 3.37 12.77 -8.45
CA ILE A 53 2.37 11.91 -9.10
C ILE A 53 1.21 11.55 -8.15
N VAL A 54 1.49 11.38 -6.86
CA VAL A 54 0.45 11.19 -5.83
C VAL A 54 -0.43 12.43 -5.74
N GLY A 55 0.17 13.63 -5.67
CA GLY A 55 -0.57 14.89 -5.64
C GLY A 55 -1.45 15.09 -6.87
N ILE A 56 -0.90 14.82 -8.06
CA ILE A 56 -1.64 14.89 -9.33
C ILE A 56 -2.82 13.89 -9.34
N ASN A 57 -2.65 12.67 -8.84
CA ASN A 57 -3.74 11.69 -8.76
C ASN A 57 -4.82 12.10 -7.76
N ILE A 58 -4.44 12.65 -6.60
CA ILE A 58 -5.38 13.20 -5.62
C ILE A 58 -6.21 14.34 -6.24
N LEU A 59 -5.54 15.23 -6.97
CA LEU A 59 -6.19 16.30 -7.71
C LEU A 59 -7.21 15.72 -8.71
N LEU A 60 -6.79 14.72 -9.49
CA LEU A 60 -7.64 14.05 -10.47
C LEU A 60 -8.87 13.39 -9.83
N LEU A 61 -8.69 12.65 -8.73
CA LEU A 61 -9.76 12.03 -7.93
C LEU A 61 -10.80 13.04 -7.43
N THR A 62 -10.34 14.26 -7.10
CA THR A 62 -11.19 15.33 -6.57
C THR A 62 -11.96 16.05 -7.68
N PHE A 63 -11.32 16.34 -8.82
CA PHE A 63 -11.93 17.08 -9.93
C PHE A 63 -12.78 16.21 -10.85
N VAL A 64 -12.37 14.97 -11.11
CA VAL A 64 -13.05 14.10 -12.06
C VAL A 64 -14.07 13.23 -11.32
N LYS A 65 -15.34 13.65 -11.40
CA LYS A 65 -16.51 12.87 -10.94
C LYS A 65 -17.16 12.03 -12.04
N ASN A 66 -16.54 12.00 -13.20
CA ASN A 66 -17.10 11.37 -14.39
C ASN A 66 -16.69 9.89 -14.45
N GLY A 67 -17.53 9.04 -15.07
CA GLY A 67 -17.36 7.58 -15.11
C GLY A 67 -16.09 7.04 -15.79
N ARG A 68 -15.13 7.90 -16.16
CA ARG A 68 -13.88 7.57 -16.85
C ARG A 68 -12.65 7.92 -16.03
N LEU A 69 -12.80 8.23 -14.74
CA LEU A 69 -11.68 8.53 -13.83
C LEU A 69 -10.54 7.49 -13.89
N PRO A 70 -10.77 6.15 -13.95
CA PRO A 70 -9.66 5.20 -13.90
C PRO A 70 -8.83 5.27 -15.18
N LEU A 71 -9.49 5.54 -16.31
CA LEU A 71 -8.84 5.72 -17.60
C LEU A 71 -7.96 6.97 -17.60
N TYR A 72 -8.45 8.08 -17.05
CA TYR A 72 -7.63 9.29 -16.89
C TYR A 72 -6.44 9.07 -15.95
N SER A 73 -6.65 8.41 -14.79
CA SER A 73 -5.56 8.09 -13.85
C SER A 73 -4.52 7.18 -14.50
N PHE A 74 -4.95 6.18 -15.25
CA PHE A 74 -4.09 5.28 -16.00
C PHE A 74 -3.24 6.05 -17.03
N PHE A 75 -3.87 6.82 -17.92
CA PHE A 75 -3.11 7.56 -18.93
C PHE A 75 -2.15 8.58 -18.31
N LEU A 76 -2.57 9.29 -17.26
CA LEU A 76 -1.75 10.29 -16.59
C LEU A 76 -0.54 9.68 -15.89
N THR A 77 -0.73 8.56 -15.20
CA THR A 77 0.36 7.85 -14.51
C THR A 77 1.34 7.20 -15.48
N PHE A 78 0.86 6.59 -16.56
CA PHE A 78 1.70 6.02 -17.61
C PHE A 78 2.46 7.08 -18.41
N MET A 79 1.82 8.21 -18.73
CA MET A 79 2.48 9.32 -19.40
C MET A 79 3.61 9.88 -18.53
N TYR A 80 3.35 10.04 -17.22
CA TYR A 80 4.37 10.50 -16.27
C TYR A 80 5.55 9.53 -16.16
N LEU A 81 5.30 8.22 -16.10
CA LEU A 81 6.35 7.19 -16.17
C LEU A 81 7.16 7.30 -17.46
N GLY A 82 6.50 7.48 -18.60
CA GLY A 82 7.16 7.69 -19.89
C GLY A 82 8.10 8.90 -19.87
N VAL A 83 7.63 10.03 -19.35
CA VAL A 83 8.46 11.24 -19.19
C VAL A 83 9.66 10.98 -18.29
N LEU A 84 9.47 10.34 -17.13
CA LEU A 84 10.58 9.98 -16.24
C LEU A 84 11.58 9.02 -16.90
N ARG A 85 11.12 8.17 -17.82
CA ARG A 85 12.01 7.27 -18.57
C ARG A 85 12.80 7.99 -19.64
N VAL A 86 12.26 9.06 -20.24
CA VAL A 86 12.92 9.84 -21.29
C VAL A 86 13.78 10.98 -20.72
N ILE A 87 13.59 11.34 -19.45
CA ILE A 87 14.24 12.48 -18.79
C ILE A 87 15.78 12.43 -18.81
N HIS A 88 16.36 11.24 -18.89
CA HIS A 88 17.80 11.06 -19.02
C HIS A 88 18.37 11.62 -20.33
N LEU A 89 17.55 11.70 -21.40
CA LEU A 89 17.93 12.35 -22.66
C LEU A 89 18.08 13.88 -22.51
N PHE A 90 17.46 14.46 -21.49
CA PHE A 90 17.55 15.90 -21.17
C PHE A 90 18.67 16.22 -20.16
N GLY A 91 19.56 15.27 -19.85
CA GLY A 91 20.71 15.48 -18.97
C GLY A 91 20.45 15.33 -17.47
N LEU A 92 19.26 14.84 -17.08
CA LEU A 92 18.95 14.52 -15.68
C LEU A 92 19.42 13.10 -15.31
N PRO A 93 19.84 12.87 -14.05
CA PRO A 93 20.40 11.58 -13.64
C PRO A 93 19.36 10.46 -13.76
N PRO A 94 19.70 9.31 -14.37
CA PRO A 94 18.75 8.22 -14.59
C PRO A 94 18.13 7.74 -13.27
N LEU A 95 16.90 7.24 -13.33
CA LEU A 95 16.29 6.63 -12.16
C LEU A 95 17.07 5.36 -11.79
N ILE A 96 17.56 5.33 -10.54
CA ILE A 96 18.17 4.14 -9.95
C ILE A 96 17.11 3.03 -9.96
N ALA A 97 17.52 1.78 -10.24
CA ALA A 97 16.61 0.64 -10.40
C ALA A 97 15.58 0.52 -9.25
N HIS A 98 16.01 0.76 -8.01
CA HIS A 98 15.14 0.75 -6.82
C HIS A 98 14.10 1.87 -6.82
N ALA A 99 14.48 3.09 -7.21
CA ALA A 99 13.57 4.24 -7.31
C ALA A 99 12.50 4.00 -8.39
N ASN A 100 12.88 3.37 -9.50
CA ASN A 100 11.95 3.01 -10.57
C ASN A 100 10.94 1.96 -10.11
N ALA A 101 11.37 0.95 -9.33
CA ALA A 101 10.48 -0.07 -8.79
C ALA A 101 9.45 0.55 -7.83
N VAL A 102 9.87 1.42 -6.92
CA VAL A 102 8.96 2.14 -6.01
C VAL A 102 7.96 2.98 -6.81
N GLN A 103 8.44 3.71 -7.82
CA GLN A 103 7.58 4.52 -8.68
C GLN A 103 6.52 3.68 -9.39
N LEU A 104 6.89 2.52 -9.92
CA LEU A 104 5.97 1.60 -10.58
C LEU A 104 4.91 1.06 -9.61
N ILE A 105 5.31 0.65 -8.40
CA ILE A 105 4.38 0.22 -7.34
C ILE A 105 3.38 1.33 -7.02
N MET A 106 3.86 2.57 -6.86
CA MET A 106 3.01 3.72 -6.56
C MET A 106 2.00 3.98 -7.68
N THR A 107 2.41 3.90 -8.94
CA THR A 107 1.47 4.11 -10.06
C THR A 107 0.37 3.06 -10.11
N LEU A 108 0.70 1.78 -9.97
CA LEU A 108 -0.30 0.70 -9.94
C LEU A 108 -1.28 0.86 -8.78
N ARG A 109 -0.81 1.30 -7.61
CA ARG A 109 -1.68 1.55 -6.44
C ARG A 109 -2.63 2.71 -6.64
N LEU A 110 -2.17 3.82 -7.25
CA LEU A 110 -3.00 4.98 -7.54
C LEU A 110 -4.06 4.68 -8.62
N VAL A 111 -3.69 3.90 -9.63
CA VAL A 111 -4.61 3.43 -10.67
C VAL A 111 -5.63 2.46 -10.07
N GLY A 112 -5.20 1.49 -9.27
CA GLY A 112 -6.08 0.55 -8.57
C GLY A 112 -7.09 1.26 -7.67
N LEU A 113 -6.63 2.25 -6.90
CA LEU A 113 -7.51 3.11 -6.11
C LEU A 113 -8.56 3.83 -6.97
N SER A 114 -8.15 4.36 -8.12
CA SER A 114 -9.08 5.04 -9.04
C SER A 114 -10.15 4.09 -9.58
N PHE A 115 -9.80 2.82 -9.83
CA PHE A 115 -10.78 1.79 -10.18
C PHE A 115 -11.75 1.51 -9.01
N GLU A 116 -11.25 1.30 -7.79
CA GLU A 116 -12.09 1.04 -6.62
C GLU A 116 -13.07 2.19 -6.34
N VAL A 117 -12.64 3.45 -6.52
CA VAL A 117 -13.49 4.63 -6.31
C VAL A 117 -14.62 4.68 -7.33
N GLU A 118 -14.34 4.34 -8.58
CA GLU A 118 -15.32 4.40 -9.66
C GLU A 118 -16.32 3.26 -9.62
N ASP A 119 -15.87 2.06 -9.25
CA ASP A 119 -16.77 0.95 -8.95
C ASP A 119 -17.72 1.33 -7.81
N SER A 120 -17.21 2.05 -6.80
CA SER A 120 -18.03 2.54 -5.68
C SER A 120 -19.02 3.64 -6.07
N ARG A 121 -18.69 4.48 -7.06
CA ARG A 121 -19.61 5.46 -7.64
C ARG A 121 -20.69 4.81 -8.50
N ARG A 122 -20.34 3.73 -9.20
CA ARG A 122 -21.23 2.99 -10.10
C ARG A 122 -22.10 1.93 -9.39
N LYS A 123 -22.04 1.85 -8.06
CA LYS A 123 -22.82 0.90 -7.23
C LYS A 123 -24.33 0.88 -7.50
N HIS A 124 -24.91 2.00 -7.96
CA HIS A 124 -26.35 2.11 -8.25
C HIS A 124 -26.73 1.77 -9.70
N ALA A 125 -25.75 1.73 -10.62
CA ALA A 125 -26.00 1.46 -12.05
C ALA A 125 -26.13 -0.03 -12.35
N PHE A 126 -25.56 -0.89 -11.51
CA PHE A 126 -25.57 -2.34 -11.67
C PHE A 126 -26.21 -3.00 -10.45
N LYS A 127 -27.08 -4.00 -10.67
CA LYS A 127 -27.61 -4.86 -9.60
C LYS A 127 -26.50 -5.79 -9.11
N TYR A 128 -25.64 -5.29 -8.25
CA TYR A 128 -24.66 -6.13 -7.55
C TYR A 128 -25.32 -6.83 -6.36
N ASP A 129 -24.93 -8.09 -6.13
CA ASP A 129 -25.26 -8.81 -4.91
C ASP A 129 -24.51 -8.18 -3.73
N GLN A 130 -25.22 -7.44 -2.89
CA GLN A 130 -24.66 -6.74 -1.72
C GLN A 130 -24.01 -7.70 -0.71
N ALA A 131 -24.33 -9.01 -0.75
CA ALA A 131 -23.70 -10.01 0.10
C ALA A 131 -22.29 -10.40 -0.36
N ARG A 132 -21.92 -10.13 -1.63
CA ARG A 132 -20.64 -10.54 -2.23
C ARG A 132 -19.72 -9.39 -2.60
N VAL A 133 -20.24 -8.19 -2.80
CA VAL A 133 -19.46 -7.05 -3.28
C VAL A 133 -19.53 -5.89 -2.28
N ARG A 134 -18.38 -5.56 -1.71
CA ARG A 134 -18.24 -4.43 -0.79
C ARG A 134 -17.69 -3.21 -1.52
N PHE A 135 -18.45 -2.12 -1.48
CA PHE A 135 -18.03 -0.84 -2.05
C PHE A 135 -17.27 -0.01 -1.01
N ILE A 136 -16.24 0.71 -1.46
CA ILE A 136 -15.46 1.59 -0.60
C ILE A 136 -16.18 2.94 -0.42
N VAL A 137 -15.96 3.57 0.74
CA VAL A 137 -16.34 4.98 0.94
C VAL A 137 -15.33 5.84 0.21
N GLU A 138 -15.80 6.84 -0.54
CA GLU A 138 -14.93 7.74 -1.30
C GLU A 138 -13.85 8.35 -0.38
N PRO A 139 -12.55 8.16 -0.71
CA PRO A 139 -11.45 8.65 0.11
C PRO A 139 -11.40 10.18 0.08
N ASN A 140 -11.13 10.78 1.23
CA ASN A 140 -10.70 12.17 1.28
C ASN A 140 -9.22 12.26 0.87
N TRP A 141 -8.76 13.43 0.46
CA TRP A 141 -7.40 13.64 -0.06
C TRP A 141 -6.29 13.19 0.90
N TRP A 142 -6.46 13.43 2.21
CA TRP A 142 -5.52 12.96 3.25
C TRP A 142 -5.46 11.44 3.35
N ARG A 143 -6.61 10.76 3.23
CA ARG A 143 -6.69 9.28 3.30
C ARG A 143 -6.04 8.65 2.08
N THR A 144 -6.20 9.26 0.90
CA THR A 144 -5.48 8.84 -0.30
C THR A 144 -3.97 8.98 -0.13
N PHE A 145 -3.52 10.08 0.48
CA PHE A 145 -2.10 10.30 0.74
C PHE A 145 -1.53 9.27 1.71
N PHE A 146 -2.19 9.04 2.86
CA PHE A 146 -1.74 8.04 3.82
C PHE A 146 -1.78 6.63 3.27
N TYR A 147 -2.82 6.27 2.50
CA TYR A 147 -2.88 5.00 1.80
C TYR A 147 -1.70 4.82 0.84
N ALA A 148 -1.42 5.82 0.01
CA ALA A 148 -0.35 5.75 -0.99
C ALA A 148 1.01 5.46 -0.34
N TYR A 149 1.30 6.10 0.79
CA TYR A 149 2.56 5.93 1.51
C TYR A 149 2.52 4.91 2.66
N ASN A 150 1.43 4.18 2.85
CA ASN A 150 1.35 3.20 3.93
C ASN A 150 2.36 2.05 3.72
N PHE A 151 3.15 1.75 4.76
CA PHE A 151 4.23 0.75 4.74
C PHE A 151 3.81 -0.62 4.17
N PRO A 152 2.76 -1.31 4.67
CA PRO A 152 2.36 -2.62 4.17
C PRO A 152 2.15 -2.66 2.66
N GLY A 153 1.45 -1.67 2.11
CA GLY A 153 1.17 -1.62 0.68
C GLY A 153 2.39 -1.31 -0.19
N LEU A 154 3.45 -0.76 0.38
CA LEU A 154 4.71 -0.56 -0.34
C LEU A 154 5.49 -1.88 -0.50
N PHE A 155 5.42 -2.77 0.50
CA PHE A 155 6.11 -4.07 0.51
C PHE A 155 5.33 -5.19 -0.16
N THR A 156 4.01 -5.21 0.00
CA THR A 156 3.15 -6.21 -0.64
C THR A 156 2.76 -5.79 -2.06
N GLY A 157 3.05 -4.55 -2.47
CA GLY A 157 2.75 -4.03 -3.79
C GLY A 157 1.25 -3.73 -4.01
N PRO A 158 0.78 -3.74 -5.28
CA PRO A 158 -0.58 -3.32 -5.64
C PRO A 158 -1.69 -4.25 -5.14
N TYR A 159 -1.34 -5.40 -4.56
CA TYR A 159 -2.28 -6.33 -3.95
C TYR A 159 -2.93 -5.79 -2.67
N TYR A 160 -2.32 -4.78 -2.04
CA TYR A 160 -2.91 -4.11 -0.89
C TYR A 160 -3.85 -3.00 -1.35
N THR A 161 -5.11 -3.37 -1.56
CA THR A 161 -6.21 -2.51 -2.01
C THR A 161 -6.60 -1.47 -0.95
N TYR A 162 -7.30 -0.41 -1.38
CA TYR A 162 -7.76 0.62 -0.46
C TYR A 162 -8.84 0.08 0.49
N ALA A 163 -9.72 -0.79 -0.01
CA ALA A 163 -10.65 -1.53 0.84
C ALA A 163 -9.95 -2.25 2.01
N MET A 164 -8.89 -3.02 1.70
CA MET A 164 -8.10 -3.74 2.71
C MET A 164 -7.41 -2.78 3.68
N HIS A 165 -6.94 -1.63 3.19
CA HIS A 165 -6.37 -0.60 4.06
C HIS A 165 -7.37 -0.06 5.08
N ARG A 166 -8.58 0.25 4.63
CA ARG A 166 -9.65 0.73 5.50
C ARG A 166 -10.10 -0.33 6.49
N ASP A 167 -10.08 -1.60 6.11
CA ASP A 167 -10.38 -2.70 7.04
C ASP A 167 -9.37 -2.83 8.17
N VAL A 168 -8.10 -2.63 7.88
CA VAL A 168 -7.07 -2.67 8.93
C VAL A 168 -7.20 -1.45 9.84
N VAL A 169 -7.57 -0.29 9.30
CA VAL A 169 -7.64 0.98 10.03
C VAL A 169 -8.92 1.11 10.85
N ASP A 170 -10.07 0.72 10.30
CA ASP A 170 -11.38 0.94 10.92
C ASP A 170 -11.79 -0.19 11.86
N ASN A 171 -11.24 -1.40 11.71
CA ASN A 171 -11.49 -2.48 12.66
C ASN A 171 -10.58 -2.34 13.89
N ASN A 172 -11.19 -2.38 15.07
CA ASN A 172 -10.51 -2.42 16.35
C ASN A 172 -10.09 -3.85 16.74
N ASP A 173 -10.80 -4.87 16.24
CA ASP A 173 -10.60 -6.28 16.60
C ASP A 173 -9.60 -7.00 15.68
N VAL A 174 -8.75 -6.27 14.95
CA VAL A 174 -7.80 -6.85 13.97
C VAL A 174 -6.86 -7.86 14.62
N MET A 175 -6.58 -7.71 15.92
CA MET A 175 -5.76 -8.64 16.69
C MET A 175 -6.48 -9.93 17.11
N GLU A 176 -7.81 -9.97 17.09
CA GLU A 176 -8.58 -11.17 17.47
C GLU A 176 -8.76 -12.14 16.30
N ILE A 177 -8.46 -11.69 15.08
CA ILE A 177 -8.56 -12.50 13.87
C ILE A 177 -7.47 -13.59 13.89
N SER A 178 -7.87 -14.86 13.91
CA SER A 178 -6.94 -15.99 13.92
C SER A 178 -6.21 -16.14 12.57
N VAL A 179 -5.01 -15.58 12.46
CA VAL A 179 -4.18 -15.66 11.23
C VAL A 179 -3.32 -16.93 11.14
N TRP A 180 -3.26 -17.73 12.20
CA TRP A 180 -2.30 -18.83 12.33
C TRP A 180 -2.48 -19.96 11.32
N SER A 181 -3.71 -20.27 10.92
CA SER A 181 -4.00 -21.26 9.87
C SER A 181 -3.39 -20.84 8.54
N GLU A 182 -3.57 -19.57 8.18
CA GLU A 182 -3.10 -18.99 6.91
C GLU A 182 -1.58 -18.87 6.88
N VAL A 183 -0.99 -18.43 8.00
CA VAL A 183 0.47 -18.32 8.16
C VAL A 183 1.12 -19.71 8.05
N ARG A 184 0.55 -20.72 8.70
CA ARG A 184 1.07 -22.10 8.66
C ARG A 184 1.03 -22.67 7.25
N TRP A 185 -0.05 -22.43 6.51
CA TRP A 185 -0.17 -22.88 5.11
C TRP A 185 0.86 -22.21 4.20
N ARG A 186 1.02 -20.89 4.31
CA ARG A 186 2.03 -20.15 3.52
C ARG A 186 3.46 -20.57 3.86
N LEU A 187 3.75 -20.80 5.14
CA LEU A 187 5.06 -21.32 5.58
C LEU A 187 5.33 -22.71 5.03
N TRP A 188 4.32 -23.59 5.00
CA TRP A 188 4.46 -24.92 4.42
C TRP A 188 4.77 -24.86 2.92
N ASN A 189 4.08 -23.99 2.18
CA ASN A 189 4.37 -23.78 0.76
C ASN A 189 5.76 -23.18 0.53
N LEU A 190 6.19 -22.24 1.37
CA LEU A 190 7.54 -21.67 1.32
C LEU A 190 8.61 -22.73 1.60
N ALA A 191 8.37 -23.61 2.57
CA ALA A 191 9.30 -24.66 2.97
C ALA A 191 9.59 -25.66 1.85
N TRP A 192 8.64 -25.92 0.94
CA TRP A 192 8.86 -26.74 -0.25
C TRP A 192 9.35 -25.96 -1.46
N ALA A 193 8.92 -24.69 -1.61
CA ALA A 193 9.35 -23.83 -2.71
C ALA A 193 10.84 -23.47 -2.63
N LEU A 194 11.39 -23.26 -1.43
CA LEU A 194 12.80 -22.92 -1.23
C LEU A 194 13.77 -24.02 -1.73
N PRO A 195 13.63 -25.29 -1.31
CA PRO A 195 14.44 -26.39 -1.85
C PRO A 195 14.27 -26.56 -3.35
N ALA A 196 13.04 -26.50 -3.87
CA ALA A 196 12.78 -26.61 -5.30
C ALA A 196 13.47 -25.48 -6.09
N PHE A 197 13.46 -24.25 -5.57
CA PHE A 197 14.17 -23.12 -6.15
C PHE A 197 15.69 -23.34 -6.14
N ILE A 198 16.27 -23.81 -5.02
CA ILE A 198 17.70 -24.10 -4.93
C ILE A 198 18.11 -25.21 -5.90
N ILE A 199 17.33 -26.28 -6.02
CA ILE A 199 17.57 -27.36 -6.98
C ILE A 199 17.52 -26.81 -8.41
N LEU A 200 16.57 -25.93 -8.72
CA LEU A 200 16.42 -25.34 -10.04
C LEU A 200 17.59 -24.40 -10.39
N VAL A 201 18.05 -23.58 -9.44
CA VAL A 201 19.24 -22.73 -9.60
C VAL A 201 20.50 -23.57 -9.79
N TYR A 202 20.61 -24.70 -9.10
CA TYR A 202 21.74 -25.61 -9.24
C TYR A 202 21.71 -26.40 -10.56
N ALA A 203 20.53 -26.84 -11.01
CA ALA A 203 20.34 -27.57 -12.26
C ALA A 203 20.47 -26.67 -13.50
N PHE A 204 20.08 -25.41 -13.39
CA PHE A 204 20.20 -24.40 -14.44
C PHE A 204 20.96 -23.18 -13.90
N PRO A 205 22.30 -23.27 -13.75
CA PRO A 205 23.08 -22.13 -13.29
C PRO A 205 22.90 -20.98 -14.27
N LEU A 206 22.30 -19.90 -13.80
CA LEU A 206 22.18 -18.65 -14.54
C LEU A 206 23.60 -18.16 -14.83
N GLN A 207 24.04 -18.30 -16.08
CA GLN A 207 25.28 -17.70 -16.56
C GLN A 207 25.13 -16.17 -16.51
N VAL A 208 25.38 -15.57 -15.35
CA VAL A 208 25.60 -14.13 -15.21
C VAL A 208 27.00 -13.83 -15.74
N SER A 209 27.09 -13.61 -17.05
CA SER A 209 28.20 -12.90 -17.66
C SER A 209 28.15 -11.46 -17.16
N PHE A 210 29.00 -11.12 -16.19
CA PHE A 210 29.32 -9.72 -15.86
C PHE A 210 30.27 -9.14 -16.90
#